data_AF-A0A363TQ24-F1
#
_entry.id   AF-A0A363TQ24-F1
#
_cell.length_a   1.000
_cell.length_b   1.000
_cell.length_c   1.000
_cell.angle_alpha   90.00
_cell.angle_beta   90.00
_cell.angle_gamma   90.00
#
_symmetry.space_group_name_H-M   'P 1'
#
loop_
_entity.id
_entity.type
_entity.pdbx_description
1 polymer ?
#
loop_
_entity_poly.entity_id
_entity_poly.type
_entity_poly.pdbx_seq_one_letter_code
_entity_poly.pdbx_strand_id
1 'polypeptide(L)'
;MIHATRELAVVAAVAALLASGEAVAQQIRAKAEVTCRPAPDVLEYDCTVTLTNARTRAPLPGVELTIGADMPSMPGAHSVAPVKTAPGAAPGTYQGRLALEMHGDWALSLNLAGPLRDRVVKVLRFEPDSVGEPAARTAPGRRPRH
;
A
#
# COMPACT_ATOMS: atom_id res chain seq x y z
N MET A 1 56.69 -22.92 47.67
CA MET A 1 55.80 -21.75 47.86
C MET A 1 56.12 -20.78 46.74
N ILE A 2 55.27 -20.33 45.82
CA ILE A 2 53.83 -20.44 45.55
C ILE A 2 53.71 -20.25 44.02
N HIS A 3 53.07 -21.17 43.29
CA HIS A 3 52.44 -20.86 42.01
C HIS A 3 51.03 -20.34 42.33
N ALA A 4 50.74 -19.08 42.04
CA ALA A 4 49.39 -18.52 42.08
C ALA A 4 49.24 -17.59 40.87
N THR A 5 48.93 -18.16 39.71
CA THR A 5 47.59 -18.25 39.11
C THR A 5 47.02 -16.89 38.69
N ARG A 6 47.26 -16.59 37.41
CA ARG A 6 46.62 -15.56 36.60
C ARG A 6 45.14 -15.92 36.42
N GLU A 7 44.26 -15.53 37.32
CA GLU A 7 42.81 -15.79 37.19
C GLU A 7 41.92 -14.56 37.43
N LEU A 8 42.30 -13.41 36.87
CA LEU A 8 41.41 -12.24 36.81
C LEU A 8 41.46 -11.60 35.43
N ALA A 9 41.04 -12.32 34.39
CA ALA A 9 40.81 -11.68 33.09
C ALA A 9 39.70 -12.30 32.23
N VAL A 10 39.10 -13.42 32.63
CA VAL A 10 38.23 -14.19 31.71
C VAL A 10 36.74 -13.88 31.89
N VAL A 11 36.29 -13.33 33.03
CA VAL A 11 34.84 -13.19 33.29
C VAL A 11 34.21 -11.93 32.66
N ALA A 12 35.00 -10.93 32.26
CA ALA A 12 34.45 -9.67 31.73
C ALA A 12 34.08 -9.71 30.22
N ALA A 13 34.50 -10.74 29.47
CA ALA A 13 34.33 -10.77 28.02
C ALA A 13 33.03 -11.45 27.53
N VAL A 14 32.26 -12.12 28.40
CA VAL A 14 31.07 -12.89 27.98
C VAL A 14 29.76 -12.08 28.07
N ALA A 15 29.75 -10.95 28.79
CA ALA A 15 28.54 -10.14 28.97
C ALA A 15 28.27 -9.13 27.82
N ALA A 16 29.18 -8.99 26.84
CA ALA A 16 29.07 -7.99 25.78
C ALA A 16 28.35 -8.48 24.50
N LEU A 17 27.92 -9.74 24.44
CA LEU A 17 27.36 -10.36 23.22
C LEU A 17 25.83 -10.35 23.11
N LEU A 18 25.10 -9.71 24.03
CA LEU A 18 23.62 -9.71 24.03
C LEU A 18 22.97 -8.38 23.59
N ALA A 19 23.74 -7.39 23.13
CA ALA A 19 23.21 -6.07 22.78
C ALA A 19 23.14 -5.78 21.27
N SER A 20 23.45 -6.72 20.39
CA SER A 20 23.20 -6.60 18.94
C SER A 20 21.81 -7.15 18.59
N GLY A 21 20.80 -6.73 19.34
CA GLY A 21 19.44 -6.69 18.84
C GLY A 21 19.33 -5.54 17.84
N GLU A 22 20.09 -5.60 16.74
CA GLU A 22 19.70 -4.88 15.54
C GLU A 22 18.35 -5.47 15.18
N ALA A 23 17.29 -4.80 15.64
CA ALA A 23 15.99 -4.97 15.04
C ALA A 23 16.23 -4.69 13.57
N VAL A 24 16.36 -5.77 12.78
CA VAL A 24 16.20 -5.72 11.34
C VAL A 24 14.91 -4.94 11.21
N ALA A 25 15.00 -3.66 10.84
CA ALA A 25 13.84 -2.82 10.66
C ALA A 25 13.07 -3.54 9.57
N GLN A 26 12.09 -4.36 9.96
CA GLN A 26 11.32 -5.14 9.04
C GLN A 26 10.63 -4.09 8.20
N GLN A 27 11.12 -3.86 6.99
CA GLN A 27 10.54 -2.88 6.09
C GLN A 27 9.07 -3.25 5.93
N ILE A 28 8.22 -2.50 6.62
CA ILE A 28 6.79 -2.66 6.54
C ILE A 28 6.45 -2.27 5.11
N ARG A 29 5.96 -3.24 4.33
CA ARG A 29 5.42 -3.01 2.99
C ARG A 29 3.91 -2.99 3.08
N ALA A 30 3.28 -1.94 2.57
CA ALA A 30 1.83 -1.90 2.52
C ALA A 30 1.30 -2.83 1.41
N LYS A 31 0.29 -3.62 1.74
CA LYS A 31 -0.64 -4.20 0.78
C LYS A 31 -1.96 -3.45 0.92
N ALA A 32 -2.51 -3.02 -0.21
CA ALA A 32 -3.80 -2.36 -0.27
C ALA A 32 -4.84 -3.20 -1.02
N GLU A 33 -6.01 -3.33 -0.41
CA GLU A 33 -7.24 -3.77 -1.05
C GLU A 33 -8.15 -2.55 -1.16
N VAL A 34 -8.79 -2.38 -2.32
CA VAL A 34 -9.62 -1.21 -2.61
C VAL A 34 -10.96 -1.69 -3.10
N THR A 35 -12.02 -1.18 -2.49
CA THR A 35 -13.40 -1.36 -2.96
C THR A 35 -14.00 0.03 -3.14
N CYS A 36 -14.66 0.25 -4.26
CA CYS A 36 -15.39 1.49 -4.52
C CYS A 36 -16.81 1.16 -4.93
N ARG A 37 -17.74 2.05 -4.61
CA ARG A 37 -19.15 1.94 -5.01
C ARG A 37 -19.60 3.27 -5.61
N PRO A 38 -20.48 3.26 -6.62
CA PRO A 38 -21.08 4.50 -7.13
C PRO A 38 -21.72 5.30 -5.98
N ALA A 39 -21.42 6.58 -5.94
CA ALA A 39 -22.10 7.55 -5.07
C ALA A 39 -23.33 8.14 -5.81
N PRO A 40 -24.16 8.96 -5.16
CA PRO A 40 -25.34 9.54 -5.80
C PRO A 40 -25.03 10.41 -7.03
N ASP A 41 -23.89 11.11 -7.00
CA ASP A 41 -23.47 12.00 -8.07
C ASP A 41 -22.72 11.24 -9.18
N VAL A 42 -22.94 11.64 -10.42
CA VAL A 42 -22.34 11.00 -11.61
C VAL A 42 -20.82 11.06 -11.52
N LEU A 43 -20.17 9.91 -11.76
CA LEU A 43 -18.71 9.72 -11.71
C LEU A 43 -18.09 9.94 -10.33
N GLU A 44 -18.91 10.04 -9.27
CA GLU A 44 -18.43 9.99 -7.90
C GLU A 44 -18.51 8.57 -7.34
N TYR A 45 -17.48 8.17 -6.59
CA TYR A 45 -17.37 6.85 -6.00
C TYR A 45 -16.91 6.95 -4.55
N ASP A 46 -17.64 6.30 -3.65
CA ASP A 46 -17.23 6.12 -2.26
C ASP A 46 -16.30 4.91 -2.19
N CYS A 47 -15.03 5.16 -1.89
CA CYS A 47 -13.97 4.16 -1.84
C CYS A 47 -13.55 3.83 -0.42
N THR A 48 -13.39 2.54 -0.13
CA THR A 48 -12.75 2.01 1.07
C THR A 48 -11.42 1.36 0.71
N VAL A 49 -10.36 1.76 1.41
CA VAL A 49 -9.02 1.17 1.29
C VAL A 49 -8.69 0.45 2.59
N THR A 50 -8.33 -0.83 2.47
CA THR A 50 -7.83 -1.64 3.58
C THR A 50 -6.32 -1.82 3.44
N LEU A 51 -5.56 -1.27 4.39
CA LEU A 51 -4.10 -1.37 4.44
C LEU A 51 -3.66 -2.43 5.44
N THR A 52 -2.83 -3.35 4.97
CA THR A 52 -2.20 -4.40 5.78
C THR A 52 -0.70 -4.49 5.53
N ASN A 53 0.05 -4.96 6.50
CA ASN A 53 1.43 -5.37 6.29
C ASN A 53 1.44 -6.57 5.34
N ALA A 54 2.12 -6.44 4.20
CA ALA A 54 2.12 -7.46 3.15
C ALA A 54 2.65 -8.83 3.61
N ARG A 55 3.51 -8.86 4.65
CA ARG A 55 4.06 -10.10 5.21
C ARG A 55 3.19 -10.67 6.32
N THR A 56 2.86 -9.85 7.32
CA THR A 56 2.19 -10.34 8.54
C THR A 56 0.67 -10.34 8.44
N ARG A 57 0.11 -9.64 7.44
CA ARG A 57 -1.32 -9.35 7.28
C ARG A 57 -1.94 -8.53 8.41
N ALA A 58 -1.13 -8.01 9.34
CA ALA A 58 -1.60 -7.12 10.39
C ALA A 58 -2.11 -5.79 9.78
N PRO A 59 -3.20 -5.19 10.32
CA PRO A 59 -3.70 -3.90 9.85
C PRO A 59 -2.69 -2.77 10.08
N LEU A 60 -2.72 -1.75 9.21
CA LEU A 60 -1.85 -0.57 9.29
C LEU A 60 -2.66 0.70 9.63
N PRO A 61 -2.99 0.94 10.92
CA PRO A 61 -3.69 2.14 11.36
C PRO A 61 -2.77 3.37 11.44
N GLY A 62 -3.36 4.57 11.50
CA GLY A 62 -2.63 5.82 11.75
C GLY A 62 -1.77 6.31 10.58
N VAL A 63 -1.92 5.71 9.40
CA VAL A 63 -1.24 6.16 8.18
C VAL A 63 -2.03 7.31 7.57
N GLU A 64 -1.33 8.34 7.10
CA GLU A 64 -1.95 9.37 6.27
C GLU A 64 -2.09 8.82 4.85
N LEU A 65 -3.31 8.73 4.33
CA LEU A 65 -3.58 8.16 3.01
C LEU A 65 -4.27 9.17 2.10
N THR A 66 -3.75 9.32 0.88
CA THR A 66 -4.42 9.99 -0.24
C THR A 66 -4.66 9.05 -1.41
N ILE A 67 -5.73 9.30 -2.17
CA ILE A 67 -6.08 8.57 -3.40
C ILE A 67 -6.01 9.54 -4.57
N GLY A 68 -5.06 9.37 -5.47
CA GLY A 68 -5.07 9.98 -6.82
C GLY A 68 -5.47 8.96 -7.87
N ALA A 69 -5.78 9.39 -9.08
CA ALA A 69 -6.09 8.48 -10.18
C ALA A 69 -5.54 9.00 -11.51
N ASP A 70 -5.10 8.10 -12.38
CA ASP A 70 -4.67 8.41 -13.75
C ASP A 70 -5.26 7.38 -14.72
N MET A 71 -5.72 7.81 -15.88
CA MET A 71 -6.23 6.90 -16.89
C MET A 71 -5.07 6.28 -17.69
N PRO A 72 -4.82 4.95 -17.63
CA PRO A 72 -3.60 4.35 -18.18
C PRO A 72 -3.46 4.43 -19.70
N SER A 73 -4.57 4.57 -20.43
CA SER A 73 -4.58 4.70 -21.90
C SER A 73 -4.08 6.06 -22.38
N MET A 74 -4.22 7.11 -21.57
CA MET A 74 -3.77 8.47 -21.85
C MET A 74 -3.11 9.09 -20.60
N PRO A 75 -1.91 8.62 -20.21
CA PRO A 75 -1.27 9.05 -18.98
C PRO A 75 -1.06 10.56 -18.90
N GLY A 76 -1.44 11.17 -17.78
CA GLY A 76 -1.28 12.61 -17.52
C GLY A 76 -2.27 13.54 -18.24
N ALA A 77 -3.04 13.04 -19.21
CA ALA A 77 -4.10 13.81 -19.86
C ALA A 77 -5.41 13.78 -19.05
N HIS A 78 -5.68 12.65 -18.40
CA HIS A 78 -6.82 12.44 -17.51
C HIS A 78 -6.30 11.98 -16.16
N SER A 79 -6.22 12.92 -15.23
CA SER A 79 -5.66 12.70 -13.89
C SER A 79 -6.49 13.40 -12.84
N VAL A 80 -6.74 12.71 -11.74
CA VAL A 80 -7.48 13.22 -10.59
C VAL A 80 -6.48 13.59 -9.51
N ALA A 81 -6.57 14.84 -9.04
CA ALA A 81 -5.76 15.33 -7.93
C ALA A 81 -5.94 14.44 -6.68
N PRO A 82 -4.88 14.17 -5.91
CA PRO A 82 -5.00 13.32 -4.73
C PRO A 82 -6.01 13.87 -3.71
N VAL A 83 -7.02 13.06 -3.38
CA VAL A 83 -7.99 13.35 -2.32
C VAL A 83 -7.52 12.73 -1.00
N LYS A 84 -7.72 13.43 0.11
CA LYS A 84 -7.45 12.88 1.45
C LYS A 84 -8.54 11.89 1.84
N THR A 85 -8.13 10.82 2.52
CA THR A 85 -9.05 9.87 3.14
C THR A 85 -9.24 10.17 4.62
N ALA A 86 -10.36 9.72 5.18
CA ALA A 86 -10.61 9.66 6.61
C ALA A 86 -10.43 8.22 7.13
N PRO A 87 -10.04 8.01 8.39
CA PRO A 87 -10.06 6.67 8.99
C PRO A 87 -11.46 6.06 8.94
N GLY A 88 -11.53 4.77 8.58
CA GLY A 88 -12.75 3.96 8.67
C GLY A 88 -12.98 3.37 10.06
N ALA A 89 -14.05 2.60 10.21
CA ALA A 89 -14.44 2.02 11.50
C ALA A 89 -13.46 0.93 12.02
N ALA A 90 -12.79 0.20 11.11
CA ALA A 90 -11.86 -0.86 11.47
C ALA A 90 -10.40 -0.38 11.38
N PRO A 91 -9.48 -0.86 12.24
CA PRO A 91 -8.06 -0.53 12.16
C PRO A 91 -7.49 -0.82 10.76
N GLY A 92 -6.77 0.15 10.19
CA GLY A 92 -6.19 0.03 8.85
C GLY A 92 -7.18 0.22 7.70
N THR A 93 -8.43 0.60 7.97
CA THR A 93 -9.39 1.01 6.94
C THR A 93 -9.44 2.52 6.79
N TYR A 94 -9.64 2.98 5.56
CA TYR A 94 -9.68 4.39 5.20
C TYR A 94 -10.76 4.61 4.15
N GLN A 95 -11.52 5.69 4.27
CA GLN A 95 -12.62 6.04 3.38
C GLN A 95 -12.33 7.36 2.67
N GLY A 96 -12.60 7.42 1.39
CA GLY A 96 -12.49 8.65 0.61
C GLY A 96 -13.46 8.64 -0.55
N ARG A 97 -13.83 9.82 -1.01
CA ARG A 97 -14.65 10.00 -2.19
C ARG A 97 -13.80 10.41 -3.37
N LEU A 98 -13.92 9.69 -4.48
CA LEU A 98 -13.20 9.95 -5.72
C LEU A 98 -14.18 10.43 -6.78
N ALA A 99 -13.92 11.60 -7.36
CA ALA A 99 -14.64 12.10 -8.54
C ALA A 99 -13.78 11.88 -9.78
N LEU A 100 -14.30 11.12 -10.75
CA LEU A 100 -13.62 10.82 -12.00
C LEU A 100 -14.15 11.70 -13.13
N GLU A 101 -13.36 11.85 -14.19
CA GLU A 101 -13.77 12.62 -15.38
C GLU A 101 -14.58 11.77 -16.38
N MET A 102 -14.43 10.44 -16.30
CA MET A 102 -15.11 9.48 -17.17
C MET A 102 -15.01 8.05 -16.65
N HIS A 103 -15.90 7.18 -17.14
CA HIS A 103 -15.87 5.73 -16.93
C HIS A 103 -14.69 5.09 -17.68
N GLY A 104 -14.23 3.94 -17.18
CA GLY A 104 -13.15 3.17 -17.79
C GLY A 104 -12.13 2.67 -16.77
N ASP A 105 -10.96 2.30 -17.28
CA ASP A 105 -9.87 1.78 -16.45
C ASP A 105 -9.06 2.95 -15.86
N TRP A 106 -8.86 2.95 -14.55
CA TRP A 106 -8.11 3.96 -13.83
C TRP A 106 -7.06 3.32 -12.93
N ALA A 107 -5.83 3.84 -12.97
CA ALA A 107 -4.77 3.50 -12.03
C ALA A 107 -4.87 4.40 -10.81
N LEU A 108 -5.36 3.85 -9.70
CA LEU A 108 -5.40 4.54 -8.42
C LEU A 108 -4.01 4.55 -7.78
N SER A 109 -3.53 5.75 -7.46
CA SER A 109 -2.30 5.98 -6.71
C SER A 109 -2.62 6.20 -5.24
N LEU A 110 -2.32 5.21 -4.42
CA LEU A 110 -2.48 5.25 -2.98
C LEU A 110 -1.14 5.70 -2.37
N ASN A 111 -1.05 6.96 -1.97
CA ASN A 111 0.16 7.50 -1.37
C ASN A 111 0.01 7.50 0.16
N LEU A 112 0.94 6.82 0.84
CA LEU A 112 0.98 6.67 2.28
C LEU A 112 2.06 7.59 2.87
N ALA A 113 1.74 8.27 3.95
CA ALA A 113 2.65 9.14 4.69
C ALA A 113 2.47 8.99 6.22
N GLY A 114 3.26 9.77 6.97
CA GLY A 114 3.32 9.69 8.43
C GLY A 114 4.21 8.52 8.90
N PRO A 115 3.71 7.59 9.74
CA PRO A 115 4.51 6.51 10.33
C PRO A 115 4.98 5.47 9.31
N LEU A 116 4.36 5.42 8.13
CA LEU A 116 4.76 4.59 7.01
C LEU A 116 4.70 5.41 5.72
N ARG A 117 5.82 5.48 5.00
CA ARG A 117 5.89 6.08 3.67
C ARG A 117 5.96 4.96 2.64
N ASP A 118 4.97 4.90 1.77
CA ASP A 118 4.88 3.90 0.70
C ASP A 118 3.96 4.44 -0.43
N ARG A 119 3.99 3.80 -1.59
CA ARG A 119 3.05 4.04 -2.67
C ARG A 119 2.56 2.73 -3.24
N VAL A 120 1.24 2.53 -3.24
CA VAL A 120 0.60 1.36 -3.83
C VAL A 120 -0.24 1.81 -5.02
N VAL A 121 -0.11 1.12 -6.16
CA VAL A 121 -0.94 1.37 -7.34
C VAL A 121 -1.92 0.22 -7.54
N LYS A 122 -3.19 0.54 -7.75
CA LYS A 122 -4.26 -0.43 -8.03
C LYS A 122 -5.03 0.02 -9.26
N VAL A 123 -5.11 -0.83 -10.28
CA VAL A 123 -5.93 -0.54 -11.46
C VAL A 123 -7.31 -1.14 -11.23
N LEU A 124 -8.34 -0.32 -11.39
CA LEU A 124 -9.75 -0.71 -11.30
C LEU A 124 -10.49 -0.20 -12.53
N ARG A 125 -11.58 -0.86 -12.90
CA ARG A 125 -12.52 -0.40 -13.91
C ARG A 125 -13.75 0.20 -13.25
N PHE A 126 -14.07 1.43 -13.60
CA PHE A 126 -15.20 2.19 -13.10
C PHE A 126 -16.28 2.30 -14.19
N GLU A 127 -17.47 1.82 -13.87
CA GLU A 127 -18.66 1.85 -14.71
C GLU A 127 -19.78 2.62 -13.99
N PRO A 128 -20.90 2.94 -14.67
CA PRO A 128 -21.99 3.70 -14.06
C PRO A 128 -22.58 3.05 -12.80
N ASP A 129 -22.62 1.71 -12.76
CA ASP A 129 -23.28 0.93 -11.71
C ASP A 129 -22.33 0.02 -10.92
N SER A 130 -21.06 -0.07 -11.32
CA SER A 130 -20.13 -1.07 -10.81
C SER A 130 -18.68 -0.62 -10.85
N VAL A 131 -17.87 -1.18 -9.95
CA VAL A 131 -16.41 -1.04 -9.94
C VAL A 131 -15.81 -2.43 -9.77
N GLY A 132 -14.85 -2.78 -10.63
CA GLY A 132 -14.29 -4.13 -10.67
C GLY A 132 -12.84 -4.17 -11.14
N GLU A 133 -12.35 -5.39 -11.37
CA GLU A 133 -11.06 -5.59 -12.00
C GLU A 133 -11.10 -5.09 -13.46
N PRO A 134 -10.00 -4.51 -13.96
CA PRO A 134 -9.89 -4.17 -15.37
C PRO A 134 -10.09 -5.41 -16.22
N ALA A 135 -10.78 -5.25 -17.35
CA ALA A 135 -10.87 -6.32 -18.34
C ALA A 135 -9.44 -6.76 -18.68
N ALA A 136 -9.19 -8.07 -18.71
CA ALA A 136 -7.91 -8.59 -19.12
C ALA A 136 -7.59 -7.99 -20.50
N ARG A 137 -6.46 -7.28 -20.61
CA ARG A 137 -5.98 -6.79 -21.91
C ARG A 137 -5.87 -8.00 -22.81
N THR A 138 -6.81 -8.18 -23.74
CA THR A 138 -6.64 -9.15 -24.82
C THR A 138 -5.39 -8.70 -25.56
N ALA A 139 -4.30 -9.46 -25.42
CA ALA A 139 -3.07 -9.16 -26.14
C ALA A 139 -3.40 -9.02 -27.63
N PRO A 140 -2.86 -8.02 -28.35
CA PRO A 140 -3.06 -7.94 -29.79
C PRO A 140 -2.66 -9.28 -30.41
N GLY A 141 -3.60 -9.87 -31.15
CA GLY A 141 -3.49 -11.22 -31.68
C GLY A 141 -2.13 -11.44 -32.33
N ARG A 142 -1.40 -12.45 -31.83
CA ARG A 142 -0.27 -13.02 -32.55
C ARG A 142 -0.83 -13.52 -33.89
N ARG A 143 -0.64 -12.73 -34.96
CA ARG A 143 -0.96 -13.19 -36.32
C ARG A 143 -0.23 -14.53 -36.53
N PRO A 144 -0.93 -15.61 -36.93
CA PRO A 144 -0.24 -16.83 -37.30
C PRO A 144 0.69 -16.50 -38.48
N ARG A 145 1.96 -16.88 -38.35
CA ARG A 145 2.87 -16.87 -39.49
C ARG A 145 2.41 -18.01 -40.40
N HIS A 146 1.92 -17.66 -41.59
CA HIS A 146 1.79 -18.60 -42.70
C HIS A 146 3.17 -18.86 -43.31
#